data_AF-A0A3D4JX83-F1
#
_entry.id   AF-A0A3D4JX83-F1
#
_cell.length_a   1.000
_cell.length_b   1.000
_cell.length_c   1.000
_cell.angle_alpha   90.00
_cell.angle_beta   90.00
_cell.angle_gamma   90.00
#
_symmetry.space_group_name_H-M   'P 1'
#
loop_
_entity.id
_entity.type
_entity.pdbx_description
1 polymer ?
#
loop_
_entity_poly.entity_id
_entity_poly.type
_entity_poly.pdbx_seq_one_letter_code
_entity_poly.pdbx_strand_id
1 'polypeptide(L)'
;KFYSRDKYISDSLIEAQSKHQNGDFSKINFGMVPYVVQKSYPDYKILFFNRLDMDEYKVSDDRKMEWNILPEKEKVGEFNAQKATTDFAGRKWTAWFVADIPIQDGPYKFHGLPGLIVKLEDQTNSHSYVLKEIINLKDREWKSQEENHRFGALVPLNQEKYKKQFLDYRINPTKGIRQMLSSGTKIMMTDEKGNKLDVEDMIRQRERKVKEDNAKDNNLLELDLLK
;
A
#
# COMPACT_ATOMS: atom_id res chain seq x y z
N LYS A 1 9.32 8.22 -0.01
CA LYS A 1 8.04 7.49 0.22
C LYS A 1 7.62 6.82 -1.07
N PHE A 2 6.95 5.67 -1.01
CA PHE A 2 6.27 5.04 -2.14
C PHE A 2 4.76 5.12 -1.95
N TYR A 3 4.02 5.60 -2.95
CA TYR A 3 2.56 5.74 -2.93
C TYR A 3 2.02 5.84 -4.36
N SER A 4 0.74 5.52 -4.56
CA SER A 4 0.06 5.75 -5.83
C SER A 4 -0.30 7.22 -6.03
N ARG A 5 -0.18 7.74 -7.26
CA ARG A 5 -0.64 9.09 -7.60
C ARG A 5 -2.14 9.28 -7.33
N ASP A 6 -2.96 8.27 -7.62
CA ASP A 6 -4.40 8.31 -7.34
C ASP A 6 -4.67 8.37 -5.84
N LYS A 7 -3.85 7.66 -5.03
CA LYS A 7 -3.92 7.74 -3.57
C LYS A 7 -3.60 9.15 -3.07
N TYR A 8 -2.57 9.79 -3.64
CA TYR A 8 -2.22 11.16 -3.29
C TYR A 8 -3.31 12.17 -3.66
N ILE A 9 -3.93 12.01 -4.84
CA ILE A 9 -5.03 12.87 -5.27
C ILE A 9 -6.26 12.65 -4.39
N SER A 10 -6.64 11.40 -4.12
CA SER A 10 -7.78 11.09 -3.27
C SER A 10 -7.60 11.62 -1.85
N ASP A 11 -6.42 11.48 -1.24
CA ASP A 11 -6.15 12.07 0.08
C ASP A 11 -6.34 13.59 0.09
N SER A 12 -5.83 14.28 -0.94
CA SER A 12 -6.00 15.73 -1.07
C SER A 12 -7.47 16.14 -1.26
N LEU A 13 -8.24 15.36 -2.02
CA LEU A 13 -9.67 15.62 -2.24
C LEU A 13 -10.49 15.36 -0.98
N ILE A 14 -10.19 14.30 -0.23
CA ILE A 14 -10.84 13.99 1.04
C ILE A 14 -10.60 15.12 2.04
N GLU A 15 -9.36 15.59 2.16
CA GLU A 15 -9.02 16.70 3.07
C GLU A 15 -9.74 18.00 2.70
N ALA A 16 -9.88 18.30 1.40
CA ALA A 16 -10.62 19.46 0.95
C ALA A 16 -12.13 19.33 1.22
N GLN A 17 -12.71 18.15 0.97
CA GLN A 17 -14.14 17.90 1.14
C GLN A 17 -14.56 17.70 2.59
N SER A 18 -13.69 17.17 3.46
CA SER A 18 -14.00 16.97 4.90
C SER A 18 -14.17 18.28 5.67
N LYS A 19 -13.69 19.39 5.11
CA LYS A 19 -13.95 20.75 5.62
C LYS A 19 -15.42 21.18 5.39
N HIS A 20 -16.17 20.48 4.55
CA HIS A 20 -17.59 20.72 4.31
C HIS A 20 -18.43 19.67 5.04
N GLN A 21 -19.54 20.07 5.69
CA GLN A 21 -20.37 19.19 6.52
C GLN A 21 -21.03 18.02 5.74
N ASN A 22 -21.16 18.13 4.42
CA ASN A 22 -21.73 17.11 3.52
C ASN A 22 -20.75 16.77 2.39
N GLY A 23 -19.61 16.16 2.71
CA GLY A 23 -18.64 15.70 1.71
C GLY A 23 -19.19 14.55 0.86
N ASP A 24 -19.35 14.76 -0.44
CA ASP A 24 -19.62 13.69 -1.41
C ASP A 24 -18.31 13.09 -1.95
N PHE A 25 -17.96 11.92 -1.42
CA PHE A 25 -16.76 11.18 -1.80
C PHE A 25 -16.97 10.18 -2.95
N SER A 26 -18.18 10.09 -3.51
CA SER A 26 -18.55 9.08 -4.52
C SER A 26 -17.74 9.17 -5.81
N LYS A 27 -17.22 10.37 -6.13
CA LYS A 27 -16.44 10.65 -7.35
C LYS A 27 -14.93 10.54 -7.18
N ILE A 28 -14.45 10.19 -5.98
CA ILE A 28 -13.01 10.08 -5.72
C ILE A 28 -12.50 8.74 -6.23
N ASN A 29 -11.51 8.77 -7.14
CA ASN A 29 -10.74 7.59 -7.50
C ASN A 29 -9.68 7.32 -6.42
N PHE A 30 -9.86 6.25 -5.65
CA PHE A 30 -8.92 5.84 -4.59
C PHE A 30 -7.71 5.06 -5.11
N GLY A 31 -7.70 4.69 -6.39
CA GLY A 31 -6.66 3.90 -7.03
C GLY A 31 -6.60 2.45 -6.55
N MET A 32 -5.77 1.63 -7.23
CA MET A 32 -5.61 0.21 -6.93
C MET A 32 -4.56 -0.10 -5.86
N VAL A 33 -3.69 0.87 -5.54
CA VAL A 33 -2.62 0.73 -4.54
C VAL A 33 -2.92 1.69 -3.38
N PRO A 34 -3.68 1.24 -2.38
CA PRO A 34 -4.16 2.09 -1.29
C PRO A 34 -3.11 2.29 -0.18
N TYR A 35 -2.03 1.52 -0.19
CA TYR A 35 -0.99 1.54 0.84
C TYR A 35 0.11 2.57 0.54
N VAL A 36 0.84 2.94 1.59
CA VAL A 36 2.00 3.83 1.53
C VAL A 36 3.19 3.14 2.20
N VAL A 37 4.37 3.22 1.59
CA VAL A 37 5.63 2.81 2.23
C VAL A 37 6.47 4.04 2.52
N GLN A 38 6.96 4.13 3.74
CA GLN A 38 7.95 5.11 4.14
C GLN A 38 9.25 4.41 4.47
N LYS A 39 10.35 5.03 4.03
CA LYS A 39 11.71 4.61 4.28
C LYS A 39 12.41 5.81 4.89
N SER A 40 12.98 5.63 6.07
CA SER A 40 13.78 6.65 6.74
C SER A 40 15.25 6.42 6.40
N TYR A 41 16.00 7.49 6.16
CA TYR A 41 17.43 7.41 5.85
C TYR A 41 18.24 7.92 7.06
N PRO A 42 19.44 7.39 7.30
CA PRO A 42 20.20 6.44 6.48
C PRO A 42 19.95 4.95 6.82
N ASP A 43 19.15 4.64 7.84
CA ASP A 43 19.00 3.28 8.39
C ASP A 43 17.96 2.41 7.66
N TYR A 44 17.29 2.96 6.65
CA TYR A 44 16.24 2.31 5.86
C TYR A 44 15.11 1.70 6.71
N LYS A 45 14.79 2.32 7.86
CA LYS A 45 13.62 1.90 8.64
C LYS A 45 12.35 2.01 7.80
N ILE A 46 11.65 0.88 7.64
CA ILE A 46 10.42 0.78 6.87
C ILE A 46 9.21 0.94 7.78
N LEU A 47 8.32 1.86 7.40
CA LEU A 47 6.95 1.93 7.90
C LEU A 47 5.98 1.71 6.74
N PHE A 48 5.19 0.66 6.82
CA PHE A 48 4.14 0.34 5.86
C PHE A 48 2.77 0.73 6.43
N PHE A 49 2.03 1.55 5.67
CA PHE A 49 0.72 2.04 6.05
C PHE A 49 -0.33 1.42 5.15
N ASN A 50 -1.28 0.70 5.73
CA ASN A 50 -2.37 0.10 4.99
C ASN A 50 -3.65 0.06 5.82
N ARG A 51 -4.79 0.16 5.15
CA ARG A 51 -6.10 0.04 5.79
C ARG A 51 -6.67 -1.35 5.54
N LEU A 52 -7.12 -2.00 6.60
CA LEU A 52 -7.93 -3.22 6.52
C LEU A 52 -9.25 -2.94 7.23
N ASP A 53 -10.34 -3.02 6.47
CA ASP A 53 -11.66 -2.60 6.92
C ASP A 53 -11.69 -1.13 7.41
N MET A 54 -11.89 -0.92 8.72
CA MET A 54 -11.95 0.41 9.35
C MET A 54 -10.62 0.85 9.98
N ASP A 55 -9.71 -0.09 10.23
CA ASP A 55 -8.46 0.17 10.93
C ASP A 55 -7.34 0.51 9.96
N GLU A 56 -6.58 1.55 10.28
CA GLU A 56 -5.34 1.88 9.57
C GLU A 56 -4.16 1.38 10.38
N TYR A 57 -3.29 0.60 9.76
CA TYR A 57 -2.13 0.00 10.39
C TYR A 57 -0.87 0.77 10.05
N LYS A 58 -0.02 1.02 11.05
CA LYS A 58 1.38 1.42 10.88
C LYS A 58 2.26 0.22 11.20
N VAL A 59 2.81 -0.39 10.18
CA VAL A 59 3.58 -1.62 10.28
C VAL A 59 5.07 -1.31 10.21
N SER A 60 5.79 -1.56 11.30
CA SER A 60 7.26 -1.60 11.25
C SER A 60 7.71 -2.92 10.64
N ASP A 61 8.56 -2.84 9.63
CA ASP A 61 9.12 -4.01 8.92
C ASP A 61 10.65 -3.94 8.94
N ASP A 62 11.26 -4.92 9.61
CA ASP A 62 12.71 -5.04 9.81
C ASP A 62 13.30 -6.21 9.01
N ARG A 63 12.50 -6.86 8.15
CA ARG A 63 12.98 -7.93 7.26
C ARG A 63 14.04 -7.37 6.32
N LYS A 64 15.18 -8.07 6.26
CA LYS A 64 16.30 -7.72 5.40
C LYS A 64 16.14 -8.31 4.00
N MET A 65 16.72 -7.63 3.02
CA MET A 65 16.83 -8.10 1.64
C MET A 65 18.29 -8.42 1.35
N GLU A 66 18.60 -9.70 1.22
CA GLU A 66 19.93 -10.15 0.85
C GLU A 66 20.01 -10.16 -0.68
N TRP A 67 20.73 -9.18 -1.24
CA TRP A 67 20.88 -9.03 -2.68
C TRP A 67 22.07 -9.83 -3.21
N ASN A 68 21.83 -10.62 -4.24
CA ASN A 68 22.86 -11.21 -5.06
C ASN A 68 23.06 -10.35 -6.31
N ILE A 69 24.14 -9.56 -6.34
CA ILE A 69 24.48 -8.70 -7.48
C ILE A 69 25.19 -9.55 -8.54
N LEU A 70 24.71 -9.46 -9.76
CA LEU A 70 25.19 -10.27 -10.87
C LEU A 70 25.91 -9.41 -11.92
N PRO A 71 26.78 -9.98 -12.78
CA PRO A 71 27.55 -9.21 -13.76
C PRO A 71 26.71 -8.74 -14.96
N GLU A 72 25.49 -9.25 -15.17
CA GLU A 72 24.68 -8.85 -16.33
C GLU A 72 24.29 -7.38 -16.26
N LYS A 73 24.33 -6.74 -17.42
CA LYS A 73 23.94 -5.36 -17.62
C LYS A 73 22.91 -5.27 -18.74
N GLU A 74 21.96 -4.37 -18.59
CA GLU A 74 20.91 -4.11 -19.58
C GLU A 74 20.58 -2.62 -19.61
N LYS A 75 20.16 -2.12 -20.77
CA LYS A 75 19.66 -0.75 -20.89
C LYS A 75 18.18 -0.72 -20.49
N VAL A 76 17.85 -0.03 -19.40
CA VAL A 76 16.47 0.20 -18.93
C VAL A 76 16.11 1.66 -19.19
N GLY A 77 15.33 1.91 -20.24
CA GLY A 77 15.10 3.27 -20.73
C GLY A 77 16.42 3.87 -21.22
N GLU A 78 16.87 4.95 -20.59
CA GLU A 78 18.16 5.58 -20.88
C GLU A 78 19.30 5.16 -19.95
N PHE A 79 19.03 4.32 -18.95
CA PHE A 79 20.02 3.97 -17.94
C PHE A 79 20.72 2.63 -18.23
N ASN A 80 22.03 2.58 -18.00
CA ASN A 80 22.79 1.34 -17.98
C ASN A 80 22.64 0.68 -16.60
N ALA A 81 21.78 -0.31 -16.50
CA ALA A 81 21.45 -0.95 -15.24
C ALA A 81 22.19 -2.29 -15.08
N GLN A 82 22.52 -2.63 -13.83
CA GLN A 82 23.10 -3.91 -13.43
C GLN A 82 22.04 -4.78 -12.76
N LYS A 83 22.09 -6.08 -13.04
CA LYS A 83 21.15 -7.06 -12.48
C LYS A 83 21.49 -7.41 -11.04
N ALA A 84 20.46 -7.57 -10.22
CA ALA A 84 20.54 -8.20 -8.91
C ALA A 84 19.29 -9.05 -8.65
N THR A 85 19.40 -10.06 -7.79
CA THR A 85 18.27 -10.91 -7.41
C THR A 85 18.16 -11.01 -5.90
N THR A 86 16.94 -11.17 -5.38
CA THR A 86 16.70 -11.44 -3.95
C THR A 86 15.43 -12.27 -3.76
N ASP A 87 15.36 -12.99 -2.66
CA ASP A 87 14.15 -13.65 -2.16
C ASP A 87 13.53 -12.76 -1.08
N PHE A 88 12.34 -12.23 -1.35
CA PHE A 88 11.64 -11.34 -0.42
C PHE A 88 10.13 -11.54 -0.45
N ALA A 89 9.52 -11.54 0.74
CA ALA A 89 8.09 -11.68 0.96
C ALA A 89 7.45 -12.88 0.24
N GLY A 90 8.17 -14.01 0.21
CA GLY A 90 7.73 -15.25 -0.43
C GLY A 90 7.83 -15.28 -1.96
N ARG A 91 8.52 -14.30 -2.58
CA ARG A 91 8.76 -14.20 -4.03
C ARG A 91 10.24 -14.09 -4.34
N LYS A 92 10.60 -14.56 -5.54
CA LYS A 92 11.90 -14.29 -6.19
C LYS A 92 11.78 -13.03 -7.02
N TRP A 93 12.69 -12.08 -6.79
CA TRP A 93 12.73 -10.79 -7.46
C TRP A 93 13.98 -10.64 -8.30
N THR A 94 13.82 -10.05 -9.48
CA THR A 94 14.91 -9.53 -10.30
C THR A 94 14.83 -8.00 -10.29
N ALA A 95 15.89 -7.36 -9.84
CA ALA A 95 16.07 -5.91 -9.85
C ALA A 95 17.14 -5.52 -10.87
N TRP A 96 16.93 -4.37 -11.50
CA TRP A 96 17.91 -3.68 -12.32
C TRP A 96 18.19 -2.32 -11.68
N PHE A 97 19.42 -2.10 -11.23
CA PHE A 97 19.82 -0.89 -10.51
C PHE A 97 20.91 -0.12 -11.24
N VAL A 98 20.99 1.19 -10.99
CA VAL A 98 21.90 2.10 -11.69
C VAL A 98 22.80 2.79 -10.67
N ALA A 99 24.10 2.50 -10.74
CA ALA A 99 25.10 3.06 -9.82
C ALA A 99 25.34 4.57 -10.02
N ASP A 100 25.09 5.08 -11.24
CA ASP A 100 25.23 6.51 -11.59
C ASP A 100 24.28 7.42 -10.78
N ILE A 101 23.20 6.84 -10.22
CA ILE A 101 22.31 7.49 -9.27
C ILE A 101 22.55 6.83 -7.91
N PRO A 102 23.45 7.36 -7.06
CA PRO A 102 23.90 6.71 -5.83
C PRO A 102 22.88 6.83 -4.68
N ILE A 103 21.61 6.57 -4.98
CA ILE A 103 20.49 6.53 -4.05
C ILE A 103 20.10 5.05 -3.92
N GLN A 104 20.36 4.43 -2.78
CA GLN A 104 20.11 3.00 -2.57
C GLN A 104 18.63 2.71 -2.29
N ASP A 105 17.75 3.11 -3.20
CA ASP A 105 16.31 3.02 -3.05
C ASP A 105 15.62 2.36 -4.25
N GLY A 106 14.33 2.04 -4.09
CA GLY A 106 13.50 1.42 -5.10
C GLY A 106 12.00 1.52 -4.82
N PRO A 107 11.17 0.90 -5.68
CA PRO A 107 9.73 0.84 -5.46
C PRO A 107 9.40 0.04 -4.20
N TYR A 108 8.21 0.27 -3.64
CA TYR A 108 7.72 -0.43 -2.47
C TYR A 108 8.73 -0.38 -1.29
N LYS A 109 9.05 -1.55 -0.71
CA LYS A 109 10.00 -1.74 0.39
C LYS A 109 11.44 -1.96 -0.09
N PHE A 110 11.66 -2.13 -1.40
CA PHE A 110 12.97 -2.51 -1.94
C PHE A 110 13.99 -1.37 -1.80
N HIS A 111 15.17 -1.70 -1.29
CA HIS A 111 16.29 -0.80 -1.02
C HIS A 111 17.59 -1.60 -0.83
N GLY A 112 18.73 -0.92 -0.69
CA GLY A 112 20.00 -1.53 -0.27
C GLY A 112 20.95 -1.99 -1.39
N LEU A 113 20.57 -1.82 -2.66
CA LEU A 113 21.51 -1.95 -3.79
C LEU A 113 22.38 -0.69 -3.93
N PRO A 114 23.63 -0.79 -4.44
CA PRO A 114 24.54 0.35 -4.58
C PRO A 114 24.15 1.26 -5.76
N GLY A 115 22.93 1.77 -5.74
CA GLY A 115 22.33 2.59 -6.79
C GLY A 115 20.80 2.50 -6.77
N LEU A 116 20.15 3.31 -7.61
CA LEU A 116 18.69 3.36 -7.70
C LEU A 116 18.15 2.16 -8.47
N ILE A 117 17.15 1.47 -7.92
CA ILE A 117 16.42 0.41 -8.62
C ILE A 117 15.48 1.05 -9.65
N VAL A 118 15.77 0.86 -10.94
CA VAL A 118 15.01 1.44 -12.06
C VAL A 118 14.04 0.45 -12.69
N LYS A 119 14.23 -0.85 -12.47
CA LYS A 119 13.26 -1.88 -12.83
C LYS A 119 13.27 -2.98 -11.78
N LEU A 120 12.10 -3.50 -11.45
CA LEU A 120 11.94 -4.59 -10.49
C LEU A 120 10.77 -5.46 -10.94
N GLU A 121 11.00 -6.76 -11.05
CA GLU A 121 9.96 -7.72 -11.43
C GLU A 121 10.07 -9.02 -10.64
N ASP A 122 8.94 -9.62 -10.31
CA ASP A 122 8.92 -10.95 -9.74
C ASP A 122 9.13 -12.01 -10.83
N GLN A 123 9.55 -13.22 -10.44
CA GLN A 123 9.85 -14.29 -11.40
C GLN A 123 8.67 -14.64 -12.33
N THR A 124 7.44 -14.39 -11.91
CA THR A 124 6.23 -14.68 -12.71
C THR A 124 5.81 -13.51 -13.61
N ASN A 125 6.49 -12.36 -13.54
CA ASN A 125 6.10 -11.09 -14.18
C ASN A 125 4.69 -10.62 -13.82
N SER A 126 4.14 -11.09 -12.71
CA SER A 126 2.82 -10.68 -12.22
C SER A 126 2.90 -9.34 -11.46
N HIS A 127 4.08 -8.99 -10.97
CA HIS A 127 4.39 -7.70 -10.37
C HIS A 127 5.62 -7.12 -11.07
N SER A 128 5.46 -5.96 -11.69
CA SER A 128 6.55 -5.27 -12.37
C SER A 128 6.48 -3.77 -12.11
N TYR A 129 7.64 -3.20 -11.81
CA TYR A 129 7.86 -1.78 -11.65
C TYR A 129 8.94 -1.35 -12.62
N VAL A 130 8.67 -0.29 -13.36
CA VAL A 130 9.62 0.30 -14.31
C VAL A 130 9.62 1.81 -14.08
N LEU A 131 10.80 2.36 -13.84
CA LEU A 131 11.02 3.79 -13.75
C LEU A 131 10.61 4.45 -15.07
N LYS A 132 9.73 5.44 -14.99
CA LYS A 132 9.28 6.22 -16.14
C LYS A 132 9.90 7.61 -16.17
N GLU A 133 10.02 8.24 -15.02
CA GLU A 133 10.46 9.62 -14.92
C GLU A 133 11.08 9.90 -13.55
N ILE A 134 12.04 10.82 -13.52
CA ILE A 134 12.60 11.39 -12.30
C ILE A 134 12.32 12.89 -12.33
N ILE A 135 11.57 13.37 -11.34
CA ILE A 135 11.22 14.78 -11.19
C ILE A 135 11.80 15.34 -9.90
N ASN A 136 12.32 16.57 -9.95
CA ASN A 136 12.77 17.29 -8.77
C ASN A 136 11.60 18.06 -8.14
N LEU A 137 11.29 17.78 -6.88
CA LEU A 137 10.16 18.35 -6.15
C LEU A 137 10.60 19.48 -5.22
N LYS A 138 11.18 20.57 -5.77
CA LYS A 138 11.76 21.67 -5.00
C LYS A 138 10.78 22.36 -4.03
N ASP A 139 9.50 22.43 -4.40
CA ASP A 139 8.48 23.19 -3.65
C ASP A 139 7.53 22.29 -2.84
N ARG A 140 7.96 21.06 -2.52
CA ARG A 140 7.14 20.13 -1.74
C ARG A 140 7.77 19.85 -0.39
N GLU A 141 7.04 20.18 0.66
CA GLU A 141 7.36 19.71 2.00
C GLU A 141 7.14 18.19 2.11
N TRP A 142 8.12 17.51 2.70
CA TRP A 142 7.93 16.15 3.15
C TRP A 142 7.08 16.19 4.43
N LYS A 143 5.97 15.46 4.44
CA LYS A 143 5.14 15.23 5.64
C LYS A 143 5.11 13.75 5.92
N SER A 144 5.08 13.28 7.15
CA SER A 144 4.85 11.85 7.44
C SER A 144 3.43 11.45 7.03
N GLN A 145 3.19 10.15 6.82
CA GLN A 145 1.86 9.61 6.60
C GLN A 145 1.11 9.70 7.92
N GLU A 146 1.81 9.60 9.05
CA GLU A 146 1.28 9.73 10.40
C GLU A 146 0.61 11.08 10.65
N GLU A 147 1.02 12.12 9.92
CA GLU A 147 0.43 13.47 10.04
C GLU A 147 -0.90 13.62 9.30
N ASN A 148 -1.27 12.66 8.43
CA ASN A 148 -2.53 12.73 7.70
C ASN A 148 -3.73 12.67 8.65
N HIS A 149 -4.79 13.41 8.31
CA HIS A 149 -6.07 13.32 8.99
C HIS A 149 -6.66 11.91 8.87
N ARG A 150 -7.21 11.39 9.97
CA ARG A 150 -7.78 10.05 10.05
C ARG A 150 -9.10 10.05 10.80
N PHE A 151 -10.04 9.29 10.28
CA PHE A 151 -11.32 9.02 10.95
C PHE A 151 -11.21 7.92 12.02
N GLY A 152 -10.26 6.99 11.87
CA GLY A 152 -10.05 5.85 12.77
C GLY A 152 -8.69 5.86 13.46
N ALA A 153 -8.48 4.91 14.35
CA ALA A 153 -7.20 4.74 15.04
C ALA A 153 -6.09 4.31 14.06
N LEU A 154 -4.90 4.89 14.23
CA LEU A 154 -3.68 4.38 13.62
C LEU A 154 -3.08 3.33 14.56
N VAL A 155 -3.14 2.05 14.18
CA VAL A 155 -2.71 0.92 15.00
C VAL A 155 -1.24 0.60 14.70
N PRO A 156 -0.28 0.90 15.59
CA PRO A 156 1.11 0.53 15.40
C PRO A 156 1.32 -0.95 15.71
N LEU A 157 1.99 -1.66 14.80
CA LEU A 157 2.38 -3.06 15.01
C LEU A 157 3.60 -3.44 14.17
N ASN A 158 4.15 -4.64 14.40
CA ASN A 158 5.24 -5.19 13.59
C ASN A 158 4.70 -6.14 12.50
N GLN A 159 5.55 -6.51 11.55
CA GLN A 159 5.15 -7.36 10.41
C GLN A 159 4.48 -8.69 10.83
N GLU A 160 4.95 -9.36 11.90
CA GLU A 160 4.35 -10.61 12.37
C GLU A 160 2.91 -10.42 12.88
N LYS A 161 2.68 -9.36 13.68
CA LYS A 161 1.33 -9.02 14.15
C LYS A 161 0.44 -8.55 13.00
N TYR A 162 1.00 -7.81 12.04
CA TYR A 162 0.27 -7.39 10.84
C TYR A 162 -0.28 -8.58 10.06
N LYS A 163 0.55 -9.61 9.85
CA LYS A 163 0.16 -10.83 9.16
C LYS A 163 -1.05 -11.50 9.84
N LYS A 164 -1.09 -11.54 11.17
CA LYS A 164 -2.25 -12.06 11.92
C LYS A 164 -3.51 -11.24 11.66
N GLN A 165 -3.42 -9.91 11.66
CA GLN A 165 -4.54 -9.02 11.34
C GLN A 165 -4.99 -9.14 9.88
N PHE A 166 -4.04 -9.30 8.95
CA PHE A 166 -4.32 -9.50 7.54
C PHE A 166 -5.10 -10.80 7.29
N LEU A 167 -4.70 -11.90 7.94
CA LEU A 167 -5.42 -13.17 7.87
C LEU A 167 -6.80 -13.08 8.52
N ASP A 168 -6.92 -12.45 9.70
CA ASP A 168 -8.23 -12.23 10.34
C ASP A 168 -9.16 -11.40 9.46
N TYR A 169 -8.65 -10.33 8.84
CA TYR A 169 -9.42 -9.52 7.89
C TYR A 169 -9.90 -10.34 6.69
N ARG A 170 -9.07 -11.24 6.14
CA ARG A 170 -9.50 -12.11 5.03
C ARG A 170 -10.66 -13.02 5.40
N ILE A 171 -10.74 -13.45 6.67
CA ILE A 171 -11.82 -14.30 7.22
C ILE A 171 -13.03 -13.46 7.66
N ASN A 172 -12.80 -12.28 8.23
CA ASN A 172 -13.77 -11.41 8.87
C ASN A 172 -13.68 -9.97 8.34
N PRO A 173 -13.97 -9.71 7.05
CA PRO A 173 -13.64 -8.43 6.40
C PRO A 173 -14.51 -7.24 6.81
N THR A 174 -15.55 -7.48 7.62
CA THR A 174 -16.48 -6.45 8.11
C THR A 174 -16.46 -6.30 9.63
N LYS A 175 -15.47 -6.91 10.31
CA LYS A 175 -15.35 -6.94 11.77
C LYS A 175 -15.36 -5.53 12.38
N GLY A 176 -14.58 -4.62 11.82
CA GLY A 176 -14.48 -3.23 12.28
C GLY A 176 -15.77 -2.46 12.09
N ILE A 177 -16.43 -2.62 10.93
CA ILE A 177 -17.76 -2.00 10.70
C ILE A 177 -18.78 -2.50 11.72
N ARG A 178 -18.84 -3.81 11.95
CA ARG A 178 -19.77 -4.40 12.93
C ARG A 178 -19.48 -3.91 14.35
N GLN A 179 -18.21 -3.79 14.74
CA GLN A 179 -17.80 -3.24 16.02
C GLN A 179 -18.16 -1.75 16.17
N MET A 180 -18.02 -0.97 15.10
CA MET A 180 -18.42 0.44 15.09
C MET A 180 -19.93 0.63 15.23
N LEU A 181 -20.73 -0.25 14.62
CA LEU A 181 -22.18 -0.25 14.81
C LEU A 181 -22.56 -0.67 16.24
N SER A 182 -21.91 -1.69 16.79
CA SER A 182 -22.18 -2.15 18.16
C SER A 182 -21.76 -1.13 19.23
N SER A 183 -20.82 -0.23 18.92
CA SER A 183 -20.47 0.91 19.79
C SER A 183 -21.46 2.08 19.73
N GLY A 184 -22.54 1.96 18.94
CA GLY A 184 -23.63 2.94 18.89
C GLY A 184 -23.54 3.94 17.74
N THR A 185 -22.57 3.81 16.83
CA THR A 185 -22.47 4.68 15.64
C THR A 185 -23.62 4.39 14.69
N LYS A 186 -24.40 5.42 14.33
CA LYS A 186 -25.50 5.29 13.37
C LYS A 186 -25.02 5.63 11.96
N ILE A 187 -24.98 4.64 11.08
CA ILE A 187 -24.76 4.84 9.64
C ILE A 187 -26.13 5.00 8.98
N MET A 188 -26.32 6.06 8.20
CA MET A 188 -27.45 6.19 7.30
C MET A 188 -26.92 6.32 5.87
N MET A 189 -27.36 5.41 5.01
CA MET A 189 -27.07 5.47 3.57
C MET A 189 -28.37 5.54 2.81
N THR A 190 -28.38 6.33 1.74
CA THR A 190 -29.51 6.45 0.83
C THR A 190 -29.09 6.09 -0.58
N ASP A 191 -30.02 5.56 -1.39
CA ASP A 191 -29.82 5.45 -2.82
C ASP A 191 -29.82 6.84 -3.50
N GLU A 192 -29.58 6.88 -4.81
CA GLU A 192 -29.60 8.12 -5.62
C GLU A 192 -30.96 8.84 -5.58
N LYS A 193 -32.04 8.14 -5.17
CA LYS A 193 -33.40 8.67 -5.06
C LYS A 193 -33.76 9.10 -3.63
N GLY A 194 -32.82 8.98 -2.68
CA GLY A 194 -33.01 9.36 -1.28
C GLY A 194 -33.68 8.28 -0.41
N ASN A 195 -33.90 7.07 -0.92
CA ASN A 195 -34.48 5.97 -0.12
C ASN A 195 -33.42 5.40 0.82
N LYS A 196 -33.78 5.18 2.08
CA LYS A 196 -32.90 4.57 3.09
C LYS A 196 -32.56 3.13 2.70
N LEU A 197 -31.28 2.79 2.72
CA LEU A 197 -30.79 1.44 2.51
C LEU A 197 -30.74 0.66 3.83
N ASP A 198 -30.96 -0.65 3.77
CA ASP A 198 -30.76 -1.55 4.91
C ASP A 198 -29.26 -1.79 5.13
N VAL A 199 -28.76 -1.24 6.24
CA VAL A 199 -27.34 -1.30 6.62
C VAL A 199 -26.87 -2.75 6.87
N GLU A 200 -27.72 -3.61 7.43
CA GLU A 200 -27.32 -5.01 7.72
C GLU A 200 -27.19 -5.80 6.42
N ASP A 201 -28.14 -5.65 5.50
CA ASP A 201 -28.05 -6.27 4.18
C ASP A 201 -26.83 -5.77 3.39
N MET A 202 -26.53 -4.46 3.46
CA MET A 202 -25.32 -3.91 2.85
C MET A 202 -24.04 -4.53 3.43
N ILE A 203 -23.95 -4.68 4.74
CA ILE A 203 -22.78 -5.29 5.39
C ILE A 203 -22.62 -6.74 4.97
N ARG A 204 -23.72 -7.50 4.91
CA ARG A 204 -23.71 -8.89 4.44
C ARG A 204 -23.26 -9.02 2.99
N GLN A 205 -23.77 -8.15 2.11
CA GLN A 205 -23.37 -8.13 0.71
C GLN A 205 -21.89 -7.76 0.55
N ARG A 206 -21.40 -6.76 1.31
CA ARG A 206 -19.99 -6.38 1.35
C ARG A 206 -19.12 -7.53 1.85
N GLU A 207 -19.52 -8.18 2.94
CA GLU A 207 -18.79 -9.32 3.51
C GLU A 207 -18.67 -10.46 2.50
N ARG A 208 -19.78 -10.84 1.85
CA ARG A 208 -19.78 -11.87 0.81
C ARG A 208 -18.83 -11.51 -0.33
N LYS A 209 -18.95 -10.29 -0.88
CA LYS A 209 -18.12 -9.83 -1.99
C LYS A 209 -16.63 -9.84 -1.62
N VAL A 210 -16.26 -9.28 -0.47
CA VAL A 210 -14.85 -9.22 -0.05
C VAL A 210 -14.30 -10.62 0.23
N LYS A 211 -15.09 -11.56 0.77
CA LYS A 211 -14.69 -12.96 0.93
C LYS A 211 -14.44 -13.63 -0.43
N GLU A 212 -15.33 -13.43 -1.40
CA GLU A 212 -15.15 -13.95 -2.77
C GLU A 212 -13.92 -13.36 -3.45
N ASP A 213 -13.69 -12.05 -3.32
CA ASP A 213 -12.52 -11.36 -3.87
C ASP A 213 -11.23 -11.88 -3.21
N ASN A 214 -11.21 -11.99 -1.87
CA ASN A 214 -10.09 -12.56 -1.13
C ASN A 214 -9.82 -14.01 -1.56
N ALA A 215 -10.85 -14.84 -1.76
CA ALA A 215 -10.66 -16.23 -2.19
C ALA A 215 -10.01 -16.34 -3.58
N LYS A 216 -10.24 -15.36 -4.46
CA LYS A 216 -9.62 -15.28 -5.79
C LYS A 216 -8.23 -14.62 -5.75
N ASP A 217 -7.97 -13.79 -4.75
CA ASP A 217 -6.70 -13.09 -4.58
C ASP A 217 -5.64 -13.98 -3.92
N ASN A 218 -4.90 -14.69 -4.78
CA ASN A 218 -3.79 -15.56 -4.43
C ASN A 218 -2.44 -15.02 -4.92
N ASN A 219 -2.40 -13.81 -5.48
CA ASN A 219 -1.22 -13.22 -6.08
C ASN A 219 -0.87 -11.89 -5.40
N LEU A 220 -0.78 -11.89 -4.07
CA LEU A 220 -0.35 -10.72 -3.30
C LEU A 220 1.11 -10.39 -3.54
N LEU A 221 1.48 -9.11 -3.57
CA LEU A 221 2.88 -8.70 -3.62
C LEU A 221 3.71 -9.39 -2.54
N GLU A 222 3.21 -9.41 -1.30
CA GLU A 222 3.76 -10.20 -0.20
C GLU A 222 3.02 -11.54 -0.08
N LEU A 223 3.51 -12.58 -0.78
CA LEU A 223 2.91 -13.92 -0.76
C LEU A 223 3.04 -14.62 0.59
N ASP A 224 4.07 -14.26 1.36
CA ASP A 224 4.27 -14.82 2.70
C ASP A 224 3.20 -14.39 3.72
N LEU A 225 2.34 -13.42 3.39
CA LEU A 225 1.15 -13.09 4.19
C LEU A 225 0.09 -14.20 4.17
N LEU A 226 0.08 -15.06 3.14
CA LEU A 226 -0.90 -16.15 2.97
C LEU A 226 -0.43 -17.51 3.49
N LYS A 227 0.85 -17.64 3.84
CA LYS A 227 1.46 -18.87 4.33
C LYS A 227 1.45 -18.93 5.85
#